data_AF-A0A1L3JD49-F1
#
_entry.id   AF-A0A1L3JD49-F1
#
_cell.length_a   1.000
_cell.length_b   1.000
_cell.length_c   1.000
_cell.angle_alpha   90.00
_cell.angle_beta   90.00
_cell.angle_gamma   90.00
#
_symmetry.space_group_name_H-M   'P 1'
#
loop_
_entity.id
_entity.type
_entity.pdbx_description
1 polymer ?
#
loop_
_entity_poly.entity_id
_entity_poly.type
_entity_poly.pdbx_seq_one_letter_code
_entity_poly.pdbx_strand_id
1 'polypeptide(L)'
;MSLALFIAASISSATIAPIAPIALIAHSSDPILACPSGKSDDECSVQDVINAISIPKDLNHITTGCIYEYMGHCASTAKGLILGAPNHAPAIWVQMLLLPKDGPQVQMTILLDLTLLDEPKIAGIAQSSNFLNPPYQIYDDDQPTLIHIEGRQAGTAYGNADMLYQYKNAAWRPVDIISWIKEAEENIPEGFEMRKDIKYNFREMMASSLIWRDGDGNCCATGGDVYFDFDIKGDMLSPVAMSFNEAAKGAPQTKHIMLSGHSDKTEAANDLNVNK
;
A
#
# COMPACT_ATOMS: atom_id res chain seq x y z
N MET A 1 11.96 -66.99 32.46
CA MET A 1 11.22 -66.66 31.22
C MET A 1 10.59 -65.30 31.41
N SER A 2 11.26 -64.22 30.97
CA SER A 2 10.70 -62.86 30.96
C SER A 2 10.36 -62.51 29.53
N LEU A 3 9.10 -62.17 29.29
CA LEU A 3 8.56 -61.77 28.00
C LEU A 3 8.59 -60.24 27.94
N ALA A 4 9.42 -59.68 27.05
CA ALA A 4 9.47 -58.24 26.80
C ALA A 4 8.49 -57.89 25.67
N LEU A 5 7.54 -57.00 25.97
CA LEU A 5 6.55 -56.48 25.03
C LEU A 5 7.10 -55.21 24.37
N PHE A 6 7.40 -55.27 23.08
CA PHE A 6 7.77 -54.09 22.28
C PHE A 6 6.50 -53.44 21.71
N ILE A 7 6.23 -52.19 22.11
CA ILE A 7 5.20 -51.34 21.49
C ILE A 7 5.90 -50.55 20.38
N ALA A 8 5.57 -50.84 19.13
CA ALA A 8 5.98 -50.04 17.98
C ALA A 8 5.03 -48.85 17.84
N ALA A 9 5.53 -47.64 18.07
CA ALA A 9 4.80 -46.41 17.76
C ALA A 9 4.94 -46.10 16.27
N SER A 10 3.84 -46.12 15.53
CA SER A 10 3.75 -45.73 14.13
C SER A 10 3.84 -44.20 14.02
N ILE A 11 4.95 -43.71 13.47
CA ILE A 11 5.10 -42.30 13.11
C ILE A 11 4.37 -42.10 11.77
N SER A 12 3.18 -41.50 11.80
CA SER A 12 2.53 -41.02 10.58
C SER A 12 3.29 -39.80 10.07
N SER A 13 3.99 -39.96 8.95
CA SER A 13 4.52 -38.83 8.19
C SER A 13 3.35 -37.97 7.71
N ALA A 14 3.20 -36.79 8.31
CA ALA A 14 2.29 -35.78 7.78
C ALA A 14 2.85 -35.28 6.45
N THR A 15 2.17 -35.60 5.36
CA THR A 15 2.44 -35.05 4.03
C THR A 15 2.18 -33.55 4.07
N ILE A 16 3.25 -32.74 4.06
CA ILE A 16 3.16 -31.29 3.87
C ILE A 16 2.66 -31.08 2.44
N ALA A 17 1.46 -30.53 2.29
CA ALA A 17 0.95 -30.15 0.99
C ALA A 17 1.87 -29.09 0.38
N PRO A 18 2.19 -29.17 -0.93
CA PRO A 18 2.99 -28.14 -1.59
C PRO A 18 2.25 -26.80 -1.47
N ILE A 19 2.94 -25.80 -0.92
CA ILE A 19 2.47 -24.42 -0.90
C ILE A 19 2.30 -24.01 -2.36
N ALA A 20 1.07 -23.75 -2.79
CA ALA A 20 0.79 -23.23 -4.11
C ALA A 20 1.65 -21.98 -4.33
N PRO A 21 2.22 -21.76 -5.54
CA PRO A 21 2.94 -20.53 -5.81
C PRO A 21 2.00 -19.37 -5.50
N ILE A 22 2.43 -18.52 -4.56
CA ILE A 22 1.77 -17.26 -4.26
C ILE A 22 1.75 -16.52 -5.60
N ALA A 23 0.59 -16.45 -6.23
CA ALA A 23 0.38 -15.52 -7.32
C ALA A 23 0.73 -14.16 -6.73
N LEU A 24 1.82 -13.56 -7.22
CA LEU A 24 2.14 -12.18 -6.95
C LEU A 24 0.97 -11.40 -7.56
N ILE A 25 -0.06 -11.12 -6.75
CA ILE A 25 -1.13 -10.26 -7.20
C ILE A 25 -0.53 -8.86 -7.15
N ALA A 26 0.16 -8.51 -8.23
CA ALA A 26 0.44 -7.13 -8.55
C ALA A 26 -0.92 -6.45 -8.78
N HIS A 27 -1.58 -6.02 -7.71
CA HIS A 27 -2.55 -4.94 -7.80
C HIS A 27 -1.75 -3.67 -8.07
N SER A 28 -1.23 -3.51 -9.30
CA SER A 28 -0.75 -2.22 -9.78
C SER A 28 -1.95 -1.46 -10.31
N SER A 29 -2.80 -0.96 -9.41
CA SER A 29 -3.66 0.17 -9.76
C SER A 29 -2.82 1.41 -10.12
N ASP A 30 -1.55 1.43 -9.72
CA ASP A 30 -0.58 2.44 -10.13
C ASP A 30 0.00 2.15 -11.52
N PRO A 31 0.01 3.14 -12.43
CA PRO A 31 0.59 2.99 -13.75
C PRO A 31 2.11 2.75 -13.64
N ILE A 32 2.62 1.84 -14.47
CA ILE A 32 4.07 1.71 -14.67
C ILE A 32 4.56 2.97 -15.41
N LEU A 33 5.51 3.68 -14.81
CA LEU A 33 6.05 4.94 -15.33
C LEU A 33 7.40 4.78 -16.03
N ALA A 34 8.15 3.72 -15.69
CA ALA A 34 9.48 3.48 -16.22
C ALA A 34 9.63 2.02 -16.65
N CYS A 35 9.55 1.80 -17.96
CA CYS A 35 9.77 0.50 -18.58
C CYS A 35 11.27 0.18 -18.76
N PRO A 36 11.67 -1.11 -18.79
CA PRO A 36 13.09 -1.49 -18.87
C PRO A 36 13.84 -0.89 -20.06
N SER A 37 13.14 -0.61 -21.16
CA SER A 37 13.68 0.04 -22.37
C SER A 37 14.27 1.45 -22.15
N GLY A 38 13.92 2.07 -21.02
CA GLY A 38 14.36 3.42 -20.67
C GLY A 38 13.69 4.52 -21.47
N LYS A 39 12.61 4.22 -22.19
CA LYS A 39 11.78 5.24 -22.84
C LYS A 39 10.52 5.49 -22.02
N SER A 40 10.06 6.73 -22.05
CA SER A 40 8.88 7.18 -21.29
C SER A 40 7.55 6.93 -21.99
N ASP A 41 7.57 6.66 -23.30
CA ASP A 41 6.39 6.38 -24.12
C ASP A 41 6.17 4.88 -24.40
N ASP A 42 7.10 4.02 -23.98
CA ASP A 42 6.96 2.58 -24.10
C ASP A 42 5.97 2.05 -23.04
N GLU A 43 5.08 1.14 -23.46
CA GLU A 43 4.21 0.40 -22.57
C GLU A 43 4.84 -0.95 -22.21
N CYS A 44 4.79 -1.34 -20.94
CA CYS A 44 5.24 -2.64 -20.46
C CYS A 44 4.37 -3.14 -19.31
N SER A 45 4.36 -4.45 -19.11
CA SER A 45 3.63 -5.06 -18.00
C SER A 45 4.42 -5.00 -16.70
N VAL A 46 3.74 -5.18 -15.57
CA VAL A 46 4.42 -5.39 -14.28
C VAL A 46 5.38 -6.57 -14.33
N GLN A 47 5.05 -7.62 -15.09
CA GLN A 47 5.93 -8.78 -15.23
C GLN A 47 7.22 -8.44 -15.97
N ASP A 48 7.18 -7.55 -16.95
CA ASP A 48 8.39 -7.07 -17.65
C ASP A 48 9.29 -6.31 -16.68
N VAL A 49 8.70 -5.48 -15.82
CA VAL A 49 9.44 -4.77 -14.76
C VAL A 49 10.06 -5.77 -13.78
N ILE A 50 9.29 -6.75 -13.30
CA ILE A 50 9.76 -7.80 -12.38
C ILE A 50 10.93 -8.59 -13.00
N ASN A 51 10.80 -8.99 -14.27
CA ASN A 51 11.81 -9.77 -14.97
C ASN A 51 13.12 -9.00 -15.16
N ALA A 52 13.05 -7.68 -15.25
CA ALA A 52 14.21 -6.81 -15.34
C ALA A 52 14.83 -6.49 -13.96
N ILE A 53 14.29 -6.97 -12.85
CA ILE A 53 14.91 -6.82 -11.53
C ILE A 53 15.88 -7.97 -11.29
N SER A 54 17.18 -7.71 -11.32
CA SER A 54 18.20 -8.67 -10.92
C SER A 54 18.47 -8.53 -9.43
N ILE A 55 18.10 -9.54 -8.64
CA ILE A 55 18.37 -9.59 -7.19
C ILE A 55 19.72 -10.31 -6.97
N PRO A 56 20.78 -9.60 -6.51
CA PRO A 56 22.00 -10.24 -6.08
C PRO A 56 21.78 -11.30 -5.01
N LYS A 57 22.47 -12.44 -5.14
CA LYS A 57 22.49 -13.49 -4.10
C LYS A 57 23.09 -13.01 -2.78
N ASP A 58 24.06 -12.10 -2.86
CA ASP A 58 24.62 -11.46 -1.68
C ASP A 58 23.87 -10.15 -1.41
N LEU A 59 23.14 -10.11 -0.30
CA LEU A 59 22.37 -8.95 0.14
C LEU A 59 23.25 -7.70 0.33
N ASN A 60 24.55 -7.87 0.60
CA ASN A 60 25.50 -6.75 0.68
C ASN A 60 25.73 -6.08 -0.69
N HIS A 61 25.43 -6.76 -1.79
CA HIS A 61 25.58 -6.26 -3.17
C HIS A 61 24.29 -5.66 -3.74
N ILE A 62 23.10 -6.05 -3.25
CA ILE A 62 21.81 -5.33 -3.48
C ILE A 62 21.95 -3.82 -3.20
N THR A 63 22.94 -3.53 -2.38
CA THR A 63 23.24 -2.34 -1.63
C THR A 63 24.16 -1.36 -2.38
N THR A 64 24.73 -1.73 -3.54
CA THR A 64 25.82 -0.95 -4.19
C THR A 64 25.54 -0.51 -5.63
N GLY A 65 24.43 -0.93 -6.24
CA GLY A 65 24.13 -0.63 -7.65
C GLY A 65 22.63 -0.59 -7.93
N CYS A 66 22.29 -0.22 -9.15
CA CYS A 66 20.92 -0.38 -9.64
C CYS A 66 20.61 -1.86 -9.81
N ILE A 67 19.54 -2.34 -9.18
CA ILE A 67 19.07 -3.72 -9.31
C ILE A 67 18.00 -3.88 -10.40
N TYR A 68 17.67 -2.79 -11.11
CA TYR A 68 16.74 -2.77 -12.24
C TYR A 68 17.53 -2.62 -13.54
N GLU A 69 17.44 -3.61 -14.42
CA GLU A 69 18.08 -3.64 -15.74
C GLU A 69 17.41 -2.62 -16.67
N TYR A 70 17.75 -1.37 -16.43
CA TYR A 70 17.17 -0.20 -17.08
C TYR A 70 18.11 0.33 -18.15
N MET A 71 17.62 0.46 -19.38
CA MET A 71 18.44 0.95 -20.50
C MET A 71 18.60 2.48 -20.50
N GLY A 72 17.92 3.22 -19.60
CA GLY A 72 18.19 4.63 -19.30
C GLY A 72 19.29 4.77 -18.24
N HIS A 73 19.40 5.94 -17.60
CA HIS A 73 20.27 6.05 -16.41
C HIS A 73 19.53 5.54 -15.19
N CYS A 74 20.16 4.65 -14.43
CA CYS A 74 19.67 4.22 -13.13
C CYS A 74 20.76 4.38 -12.06
N ALA A 75 20.37 4.87 -10.89
CA ALA A 75 21.22 4.94 -9.72
C ALA A 75 20.40 4.55 -8.47
N SER A 76 20.96 3.70 -7.60
CA SER A 76 20.42 3.51 -6.26
C SER A 76 20.71 4.77 -5.43
N THR A 77 19.68 5.32 -4.81
CA THR A 77 19.77 6.57 -4.04
C THR A 77 19.68 6.33 -2.54
N ALA A 78 18.91 5.33 -2.12
CA ALA A 78 18.78 4.95 -0.73
C ALA A 78 18.39 3.47 -0.60
N LYS A 79 18.56 2.94 0.61
CA LYS A 79 18.23 1.57 0.96
C LYS A 79 18.07 1.44 2.46
N GLY A 80 17.39 0.38 2.90
CA GLY A 80 17.29 0.09 4.31
C GLY A 80 16.80 -1.32 4.59
N LEU A 81 16.89 -1.69 5.86
CA LEU A 81 16.37 -2.93 6.43
C LEU A 81 15.23 -2.58 7.38
N ILE A 82 14.10 -3.23 7.18
CA ILE A 82 12.98 -3.28 8.12
C ILE A 82 13.14 -4.58 8.89
N LEU A 83 13.38 -4.49 10.19
CA LEU A 83 13.74 -5.65 11.02
C LEU A 83 12.58 -6.63 11.24
N GLY A 84 11.35 -6.23 10.91
CA GLY A 84 10.14 -6.99 11.22
C GLY A 84 9.75 -6.85 12.69
N ALA A 85 8.46 -7.04 12.98
CA ALA A 85 8.00 -7.23 14.35
C ALA A 85 8.32 -8.66 14.82
N PRO A 86 8.15 -9.00 16.11
CA PRO A 86 8.28 -10.38 16.57
C PRO A 86 7.44 -11.34 15.71
N ASN A 87 8.06 -12.41 15.21
CA ASN A 87 7.48 -13.42 14.30
C ASN A 87 7.18 -12.95 12.86
N HIS A 88 7.56 -11.73 12.48
CA HIS A 88 7.44 -11.23 11.11
C HIS A 88 8.79 -11.23 10.41
N ALA A 89 8.81 -11.61 9.14
CA ALA A 89 10.04 -11.61 8.37
C ALA A 89 10.55 -10.18 8.15
N PRO A 90 11.87 -9.97 8.17
CA PRO A 90 12.43 -8.69 7.78
C PRO A 90 12.15 -8.40 6.30
N ALA A 91 12.32 -7.15 5.90
CA ALA A 91 12.28 -6.73 4.51
C ALA A 91 13.45 -5.80 4.19
N ILE A 92 14.01 -5.90 2.99
CA ILE A 92 14.95 -4.91 2.46
C ILE A 92 14.19 -4.03 1.49
N TRP A 93 14.48 -2.74 1.49
CA TRP A 93 14.03 -1.84 0.43
C TRP A 93 15.21 -1.19 -0.25
N VAL A 94 15.06 -0.98 -1.57
CA VAL A 94 16.02 -0.25 -2.40
C VAL A 94 15.27 0.81 -3.16
N GLN A 95 15.68 2.05 -2.98
CA GLN A 95 15.18 3.19 -3.74
C GLN A 95 16.17 3.54 -4.85
N MET A 96 15.63 3.86 -6.01
CA MET A 96 16.38 4.17 -7.22
C MET A 96 15.82 5.43 -7.88
N LEU A 97 16.71 6.20 -8.48
CA LEU A 97 16.39 7.25 -9.43
C LEU A 97 16.59 6.72 -10.84
N LEU A 98 15.53 6.78 -11.65
CA LEU A 98 15.52 6.39 -13.05
C LEU A 98 15.40 7.66 -13.90
N LEU A 99 16.31 7.83 -14.87
CA LEU A 99 16.21 8.87 -15.89
C LEU A 99 15.94 8.21 -17.24
N PRO A 100 14.69 8.25 -17.73
CA PRO A 100 14.36 7.88 -19.09
C PRO A 100 15.17 8.69 -20.11
N LYS A 101 15.35 8.15 -21.30
CA LYS A 101 16.10 8.76 -22.40
C LYS A 101 15.41 10.00 -22.96
N ASP A 102 14.09 10.07 -22.82
CA ASP A 102 13.23 11.03 -23.50
C ASP A 102 12.14 11.64 -22.59
N GLY A 103 12.21 11.40 -21.28
CA GLY A 103 11.12 11.73 -20.36
C GLY A 103 11.58 12.25 -18.99
N PRO A 104 10.62 12.56 -18.11
CA PRO A 104 10.91 13.03 -16.77
C PRO A 104 11.52 11.91 -15.91
N GLN A 105 12.24 12.30 -14.87
CA GLN A 105 12.76 11.35 -13.89
C GLN A 105 11.63 10.59 -13.18
N VAL A 106 11.90 9.33 -12.82
CA VAL A 106 11.01 8.47 -12.05
C VAL A 106 11.76 7.96 -10.82
N GLN A 107 11.14 8.03 -9.65
CA GLN A 107 11.59 7.31 -8.47
C GLN A 107 10.97 5.92 -8.44
N MET A 108 11.77 4.93 -8.09
CA MET A 108 11.33 3.55 -7.94
C MET A 108 11.80 3.01 -6.59
N THR A 109 10.89 2.38 -5.84
CA THR A 109 11.24 1.62 -4.64
C THR A 109 10.87 0.17 -4.85
N ILE A 110 11.82 -0.74 -4.64
CA ILE A 110 11.59 -2.18 -4.62
C ILE A 110 11.63 -2.64 -3.17
N LEU A 111 10.58 -3.35 -2.76
CA LEU A 111 10.51 -4.03 -1.47
C LEU A 111 10.81 -5.52 -1.68
N LEU A 112 11.78 -6.04 -0.94
CA LEU A 112 12.19 -7.44 -0.95
C LEU A 112 11.79 -8.11 0.36
N ASP A 113 11.02 -9.19 0.25
CA ASP A 113 10.67 -10.11 1.33
C ASP A 113 11.86 -11.02 1.65
N LEU A 114 12.26 -11.05 2.91
CA LEU A 114 13.34 -11.90 3.42
C LEU A 114 12.83 -13.05 4.30
N THR A 115 11.58 -13.49 4.14
CA THR A 115 11.04 -14.68 4.81
C THR A 115 11.91 -15.91 4.55
N LEU A 116 12.42 -16.04 3.32
CA LEU A 116 13.45 -17.01 2.96
C LEU A 116 14.76 -16.25 2.70
N LEU A 117 15.62 -16.17 3.73
CA LEU A 117 16.85 -15.35 3.71
C LEU A 117 17.76 -15.64 2.50
N ASP A 118 17.82 -16.89 2.04
CA ASP A 118 18.66 -17.32 0.92
C ASP A 118 18.01 -17.10 -0.46
N GLU A 119 16.71 -16.75 -0.49
CA GLU A 119 15.92 -16.52 -1.69
C GLU A 119 15.00 -15.29 -1.52
N PRO A 120 15.55 -14.07 -1.51
CA PRO A 120 14.74 -12.85 -1.41
C PRO A 120 13.74 -12.78 -2.56
N LYS A 121 12.50 -12.41 -2.25
CA LYS A 121 11.42 -12.29 -3.24
C LYS A 121 10.97 -10.84 -3.32
N ILE A 122 10.55 -10.40 -4.51
CA ILE A 122 9.92 -9.09 -4.64
C ILE A 122 8.56 -9.16 -3.94
N ALA A 123 8.41 -8.36 -2.88
CA ALA A 123 7.13 -8.12 -2.21
C ALA A 123 6.32 -7.07 -2.95
N GLY A 124 6.99 -6.07 -3.53
CA GLY A 124 6.34 -5.01 -4.26
C GLY A 124 7.28 -4.01 -4.91
N ILE A 125 6.68 -3.20 -5.78
CA ILE A 125 7.34 -2.18 -6.58
C ILE A 125 6.46 -0.92 -6.51
N ALA A 126 7.03 0.20 -6.10
CA ALA A 126 6.41 1.51 -6.15
C ALA A 126 7.12 2.37 -7.20
N GLN A 127 6.37 3.13 -8.01
CA GLN A 127 6.93 4.09 -8.94
C GLN A 127 6.23 5.45 -8.82
N SER A 128 7.01 6.52 -8.92
CA SER A 128 6.51 7.89 -8.82
C SER A 128 7.26 8.83 -9.76
N SER A 129 6.51 9.71 -10.40
CA SER A 129 7.05 10.82 -11.19
C SER A 129 7.42 12.07 -10.35
N ASN A 130 7.17 12.05 -9.03
CA ASN A 130 7.51 13.13 -8.11
C ASN A 130 8.39 12.62 -6.97
N PHE A 131 7.80 12.04 -5.92
CA PHE A 131 8.56 11.48 -4.80
C PHE A 131 8.00 10.17 -4.25
N LEU A 132 8.92 9.38 -3.69
CA LEU A 132 8.66 8.27 -2.77
C LEU A 132 9.48 8.52 -1.49
N ASN A 133 8.86 8.38 -0.33
CA ASN A 133 9.57 8.39 0.94
C ASN A 133 10.15 7.00 1.25
N PRO A 134 11.19 6.92 2.10
CA PRO A 134 11.63 5.65 2.67
C PRO A 134 10.46 4.89 3.29
N PRO A 135 10.32 3.59 3.01
CA PRO A 135 9.32 2.74 3.64
C PRO A 135 9.46 2.76 5.16
N TYR A 136 8.33 2.79 5.87
CA TYR A 136 8.30 2.67 7.32
C TYR A 136 7.30 1.61 7.76
N GLN A 137 7.64 0.93 8.85
CA GLN A 137 6.79 -0.08 9.45
C GLN A 137 5.74 0.59 10.33
N ILE A 138 4.52 0.11 10.22
CA ILE A 138 3.42 0.43 11.13
C ILE A 138 3.17 -0.85 11.92
N TYR A 139 3.33 -0.72 13.23
CA TYR A 139 3.16 -1.80 14.17
C TYR A 139 2.23 -1.33 15.28
N ASP A 140 1.27 -2.18 15.58
CA ASP A 140 0.38 -2.11 16.74
C ASP A 140 0.16 -3.56 17.20
N ASP A 141 0.08 -3.77 18.51
CA ASP A 141 0.06 -5.11 19.13
C ASP A 141 -1.21 -5.90 18.74
N ASP A 142 -2.29 -5.19 18.41
CA ASP A 142 -3.59 -5.76 18.04
C ASP A 142 -3.89 -5.72 16.53
N GLN A 143 -2.99 -5.18 15.70
CA GLN A 143 -3.20 -4.98 14.26
C GLN A 143 -2.21 -5.77 13.40
N PRO A 144 -2.56 -6.08 12.14
CA PRO A 144 -1.59 -6.60 11.19
C PRO A 144 -0.41 -5.65 11.09
N THR A 145 0.81 -6.19 11.07
CA THR A 145 1.98 -5.36 10.80
C THR A 145 1.97 -4.93 9.35
N LEU A 146 2.10 -3.62 9.14
CA LEU A 146 2.09 -3.02 7.81
C LEU A 146 3.45 -2.39 7.48
N ILE A 147 3.72 -2.26 6.19
CA ILE A 147 4.76 -1.39 5.65
C ILE A 147 4.08 -0.39 4.73
N HIS A 148 4.29 0.89 4.97
CA HIS A 148 3.81 1.95 4.11
C HIS A 148 4.99 2.63 3.38
N ILE A 149 4.82 2.81 2.07
CA ILE A 149 5.69 3.64 1.24
C ILE A 149 4.86 4.83 0.83
N GLU A 150 5.08 5.98 1.48
CA GLU A 150 4.37 7.20 1.10
C GLU A 150 4.89 7.70 -0.25
N GLY A 151 3.98 8.12 -1.12
CA GLY A 151 4.33 8.53 -2.47
C GLY A 151 3.35 9.51 -3.09
N ARG A 152 3.85 10.35 -4.00
CA ARG A 152 3.01 11.26 -4.79
C ARG A 152 3.38 11.22 -6.25
N GLN A 153 2.40 11.31 -7.13
CA GLN A 153 2.63 11.54 -8.56
C GLN A 153 2.82 13.03 -8.86
N ALA A 154 3.53 13.34 -9.94
CA ALA A 154 3.59 14.69 -10.49
C ALA A 154 2.30 15.04 -11.23
N GLY A 155 2.06 16.35 -11.42
CA GLY A 155 0.95 16.87 -12.21
C GLY A 155 -0.27 17.28 -11.39
N THR A 156 -1.24 17.92 -12.04
CA THR A 156 -2.38 18.57 -11.39
C THR A 156 -3.45 17.61 -10.88
N ALA A 157 -3.33 16.32 -11.23
CA ALA A 157 -4.16 15.24 -10.74
C ALA A 157 -3.74 14.75 -9.33
N TYR A 158 -2.57 15.20 -8.82
CA TYR A 158 -2.00 14.86 -7.49
C TYR A 158 -2.41 13.46 -7.00
N GLY A 159 -2.12 12.47 -7.84
CA GLY A 159 -2.37 11.07 -7.53
C GLY A 159 -1.46 10.62 -6.39
N ASN A 160 -2.02 9.84 -5.49
CA ASN A 160 -1.25 9.05 -4.55
C ASN A 160 -0.36 8.07 -5.34
N ALA A 161 0.88 7.90 -4.87
CA ALA A 161 1.76 6.80 -5.29
C ALA A 161 2.10 5.93 -4.07
N ASP A 162 1.22 6.00 -3.07
CA ASP A 162 1.35 5.29 -1.82
C ASP A 162 1.22 3.79 -2.07
N MET A 163 2.03 3.00 -1.39
CA MET A 163 1.93 1.54 -1.40
C MET A 163 1.84 1.04 0.03
N LEU A 164 0.87 0.16 0.29
CA LEU A 164 0.71 -0.48 1.57
C LEU A 164 0.94 -1.99 1.42
N TYR A 165 1.69 -2.57 2.35
CA TYR A 165 1.92 -4.00 2.44
C TYR A 165 1.51 -4.49 3.83
N GLN A 166 0.94 -5.68 3.91
CA GLN A 166 0.69 -6.37 5.16
C GLN A 166 1.50 -7.66 5.24
N TYR A 167 1.95 -8.02 6.43
CA TYR A 167 2.55 -9.33 6.66
C TYR A 167 1.45 -10.37 6.94
N LYS A 168 1.28 -11.34 6.05
CA LYS A 168 0.20 -12.34 6.13
C LYS A 168 0.62 -13.64 5.48
N ASN A 169 0.32 -14.75 6.14
CA ASN A 169 0.69 -16.10 5.68
C ASN A 169 2.20 -16.26 5.41
N ALA A 170 3.03 -15.71 6.30
CA ALA A 170 4.49 -15.71 6.18
C ALA A 170 5.01 -15.08 4.88
N ALA A 171 4.41 -13.96 4.45
CA ALA A 171 4.90 -13.16 3.34
C ALA A 171 4.41 -11.72 3.46
N TRP A 172 5.18 -10.78 2.92
CA TRP A 172 4.70 -9.42 2.65
C TRP A 172 3.82 -9.41 1.40
N ARG A 173 2.60 -8.89 1.53
CA ARG A 173 1.60 -8.86 0.46
C ARG A 173 1.09 -7.43 0.26
N PRO A 174 0.92 -6.97 -0.99
CA PRO A 174 0.33 -5.67 -1.25
C PRO A 174 -1.11 -5.63 -0.74
N VAL A 175 -1.53 -4.46 -0.26
CA VAL A 175 -2.90 -4.11 0.06
C VAL A 175 -3.39 -3.15 -1.01
N ASP A 176 -4.53 -3.43 -1.62
CA ASP A 176 -5.19 -2.49 -2.53
C ASP A 176 -5.75 -1.31 -1.73
N ILE A 177 -5.19 -0.13 -1.96
CA ILE A 177 -5.57 1.12 -1.28
C ILE A 177 -6.40 2.07 -2.17
N ILE A 178 -6.77 1.64 -3.38
CA ILE A 178 -7.38 2.50 -4.41
C ILE A 178 -8.81 2.07 -4.73
N SER A 179 -9.12 0.77 -4.74
CA SER A 179 -10.43 0.28 -5.21
C SER A 179 -11.63 0.83 -4.43
N TRP A 180 -11.44 1.26 -3.18
CA TRP A 180 -12.50 1.85 -2.36
C TRP A 180 -12.92 3.25 -2.81
N ILE A 181 -12.08 3.99 -3.54
CA ILE A 181 -12.30 5.40 -3.87
C ILE A 181 -13.60 5.59 -4.64
N LYS A 182 -13.86 4.72 -5.62
CA LYS A 182 -15.10 4.78 -6.42
C LYS A 182 -16.35 4.57 -5.57
N GLU A 183 -16.32 3.61 -4.65
CA GLU A 183 -17.45 3.37 -3.73
C GLU A 183 -17.64 4.56 -2.77
N ALA A 184 -16.55 5.18 -2.32
CA ALA A 184 -16.61 6.38 -1.51
C ALA A 184 -17.24 7.56 -2.25
N GLU A 185 -16.87 7.79 -3.52
CA GLU A 185 -17.44 8.86 -4.36
C GLU A 185 -18.95 8.72 -4.53
N GLU A 186 -19.48 7.50 -4.63
CA GLU A 186 -20.93 7.23 -4.71
C GLU A 186 -21.70 7.65 -3.44
N ASN A 187 -21.01 7.81 -2.30
CA ASN A 187 -21.62 8.23 -1.03
C ASN A 187 -21.49 9.73 -0.74
N ILE A 188 -20.73 10.47 -1.56
CA ILE A 188 -20.58 11.92 -1.45
C ILE A 188 -21.89 12.60 -1.90
N PRO A 189 -22.40 13.62 -1.19
CA PRO A 189 -23.62 14.31 -1.59
C PRO A 189 -23.52 14.94 -3.00
N GLU A 190 -24.66 15.03 -3.69
CA GLU A 190 -24.74 15.68 -5.01
C GLU A 190 -24.24 17.14 -4.95
N GLY A 191 -23.53 17.56 -6.00
CA GLY A 191 -22.90 18.88 -6.08
C GLY A 191 -21.53 18.96 -5.42
N PHE A 192 -21.00 17.82 -4.95
CA PHE A 192 -19.68 17.68 -4.36
C PHE A 192 -18.93 16.49 -4.94
N GLU A 193 -17.60 16.58 -4.94
CA GLU A 193 -16.74 15.51 -5.43
C GLU A 193 -15.39 15.49 -4.70
N MET A 194 -14.85 14.28 -4.52
CA MET A 194 -13.47 14.07 -4.09
C MET A 194 -12.63 13.90 -5.37
N ARG A 195 -11.60 14.74 -5.57
CA ARG A 195 -10.82 14.72 -6.83
C ARG A 195 -9.41 14.15 -6.67
N LYS A 196 -8.69 14.60 -5.64
CA LYS A 196 -7.25 14.34 -5.45
C LYS A 196 -6.84 14.58 -4.00
N ASP A 197 -5.57 14.38 -3.70
CA ASP A 197 -4.98 14.66 -2.38
C ASP A 197 -5.55 13.82 -1.24
N ILE A 198 -5.81 12.55 -1.50
CA ILE A 198 -6.08 11.60 -0.42
C ILE A 198 -4.84 11.52 0.47
N LYS A 199 -5.03 11.67 1.78
CA LYS A 199 -3.97 11.58 2.78
C LYS A 199 -4.26 10.39 3.66
N TYR A 200 -3.48 9.33 3.52
CA TYR A 200 -3.57 8.16 4.36
C TYR A 200 -2.86 8.38 5.69
N ASN A 201 -3.50 7.93 6.76
CA ASN A 201 -2.91 7.74 8.08
C ASN A 201 -3.16 6.30 8.52
N PHE A 202 -2.32 5.40 8.03
CA PHE A 202 -2.41 3.97 8.34
C PHE A 202 -2.08 3.61 9.79
N ARG A 203 -1.57 4.55 10.61
CA ARG A 203 -1.44 4.33 12.06
C ARG A 203 -2.81 4.31 12.73
N GLU A 204 -3.69 5.21 12.30
CA GLU A 204 -5.07 5.31 12.81
C GLU A 204 -6.07 4.57 11.89
N MET A 205 -5.57 3.90 10.84
CA MET A 205 -6.39 3.30 9.78
C MET A 205 -7.41 4.29 9.17
N MET A 206 -6.96 5.52 8.90
CA MET A 206 -7.81 6.57 8.34
C MET A 206 -7.29 7.09 6.99
N ALA A 207 -8.16 7.74 6.23
CA ALA A 207 -7.76 8.67 5.18
C ALA A 207 -8.62 9.93 5.22
N SER A 208 -8.08 11.02 4.65
CA SER A 208 -8.82 12.27 4.48
C SER A 208 -8.61 12.85 3.10
N SER A 209 -9.57 13.62 2.62
CA SER A 209 -9.43 14.40 1.39
C SER A 209 -10.22 15.70 1.47
N LEU A 210 -9.86 16.66 0.62
CA LEU A 210 -10.66 17.85 0.42
C LEU A 210 -11.80 17.55 -0.56
N ILE A 211 -12.89 18.32 -0.43
CA ILE A 211 -14.06 18.18 -1.28
C ILE A 211 -14.23 19.43 -2.15
N TRP A 212 -14.44 19.22 -3.44
CA TRP A 212 -14.75 20.24 -4.42
C TRP A 212 -16.27 20.39 -4.55
N ARG A 213 -16.75 21.62 -4.69
CA ARG A 213 -18.12 21.92 -5.13
C ARG A 213 -18.20 21.98 -6.64
N ASP A 214 -19.41 21.84 -7.16
CA ASP A 214 -19.71 22.23 -8.52
C ASP A 214 -19.27 23.68 -8.80
N GLY A 215 -18.45 23.83 -9.84
CA GLY A 215 -17.86 25.11 -10.24
C GLY A 215 -16.51 25.44 -9.58
N ASP A 216 -16.02 24.64 -8.63
CA ASP A 216 -14.68 24.81 -8.11
C ASP A 216 -13.63 24.50 -9.17
N GLY A 217 -12.66 25.40 -9.30
CA GLY A 217 -11.46 25.15 -10.11
C GLY A 217 -10.62 24.01 -9.55
N ASN A 218 -9.87 23.32 -10.42
CA ASN A 218 -9.04 22.18 -10.00
C ASN A 218 -8.01 22.52 -8.90
N CYS A 219 -7.60 23.80 -8.76
CA CYS A 219 -6.64 24.21 -7.75
C CYS A 219 -7.19 24.23 -6.32
N CYS A 220 -8.50 24.40 -6.16
CA CYS A 220 -9.02 25.08 -4.98
C CYS A 220 -10.36 24.47 -4.54
N ALA A 221 -10.30 23.53 -3.60
CA ALA A 221 -11.47 22.91 -2.98
C ALA A 221 -12.16 23.91 -2.02
N THR A 222 -13.48 24.08 -2.15
CA THR A 222 -14.30 24.91 -1.26
C THR A 222 -15.48 24.17 -0.63
N GLY A 223 -15.60 22.86 -0.89
CA GLY A 223 -16.68 22.01 -0.39
C GLY A 223 -16.50 21.53 1.04
N GLY A 224 -15.26 21.53 1.54
CA GLY A 224 -14.92 21.08 2.89
C GLY A 224 -13.99 19.88 2.85
N ASP A 225 -14.23 18.92 3.73
CA ASP A 225 -13.40 17.75 3.90
C ASP A 225 -14.22 16.48 4.10
N VAL A 226 -13.58 15.36 3.79
CA VAL A 226 -14.10 14.03 4.05
C VAL A 226 -13.05 13.23 4.78
N TYR A 227 -13.49 12.42 5.73
CA TYR A 227 -12.70 11.45 6.46
C TYR A 227 -13.27 10.06 6.24
N PHE A 228 -12.39 9.08 6.16
CA PHE A 228 -12.73 7.67 6.05
C PHE A 228 -11.96 6.90 7.12
N ASP A 229 -12.67 6.03 7.81
CA ASP A 229 -12.09 5.00 8.67
C ASP A 229 -12.06 3.69 7.90
N PHE A 230 -11.01 2.89 8.10
CA PHE A 230 -10.77 1.67 7.34
C PHE A 230 -10.54 0.44 8.23
N ASP A 231 -10.80 -0.70 7.63
CA ASP A 231 -10.28 -1.99 8.02
C ASP A 231 -9.59 -2.64 6.80
N ILE A 232 -8.75 -3.66 7.02
CA ILE A 232 -8.16 -4.46 5.94
C ILE A 232 -8.94 -5.77 5.82
N LYS A 233 -9.74 -5.87 4.75
CA LYS A 233 -10.48 -7.10 4.43
C LYS A 233 -9.75 -7.89 3.37
N GLY A 234 -9.14 -9.00 3.77
CA GLY A 234 -8.34 -9.80 2.85
C GLY A 234 -7.04 -9.09 2.52
N ASP A 235 -6.89 -8.62 1.28
CA ASP A 235 -5.73 -7.86 0.78
C ASP A 235 -6.18 -6.48 0.23
N MET A 236 -7.27 -5.93 0.77
CA MET A 236 -7.90 -4.70 0.31
C MET A 236 -8.25 -3.79 1.49
N LEU A 237 -8.03 -2.49 1.32
CA LEU A 237 -8.48 -1.45 2.24
C LEU A 237 -9.99 -1.25 2.05
N SER A 238 -10.77 -1.45 3.11
CA SER A 238 -12.24 -1.39 3.08
C SER A 238 -12.73 -0.28 4.00
N PRO A 239 -13.47 0.73 3.48
CA PRO A 239 -14.02 1.78 4.32
C PRO A 239 -15.08 1.19 5.24
N VAL A 240 -15.03 1.56 6.52
CA VAL A 240 -16.00 1.14 7.56
C VAL A 240 -16.89 2.30 8.00
N ALA A 241 -16.37 3.52 7.93
CA ALA A 241 -17.13 4.74 8.20
C ALA A 241 -16.62 5.87 7.31
N MET A 242 -17.51 6.83 7.04
CA MET A 242 -17.21 8.07 6.35
C MET A 242 -17.84 9.24 7.09
N SER A 243 -17.08 10.32 7.25
CA SER A 243 -17.56 11.58 7.78
C SER A 243 -17.33 12.68 6.76
N PHE A 244 -18.38 13.34 6.30
CA PHE A 244 -18.31 14.49 5.42
C PHE A 244 -18.62 15.77 6.21
N ASN A 245 -17.71 16.73 6.18
CA ASN A 245 -17.90 18.05 6.76
C ASN A 245 -17.97 19.09 5.65
N GLU A 246 -19.15 19.66 5.45
CA GLU A 246 -19.32 20.72 4.48
C GLU A 246 -18.68 22.02 5.01
N ALA A 247 -17.76 22.60 4.23
CA ALA A 247 -17.27 23.95 4.49
C ALA A 247 -18.40 24.94 4.20
N ALA A 248 -19.04 25.43 5.24
CA ALA A 248 -20.29 26.13 5.10
C ALA A 248 -20.15 27.47 4.33
N LYS A 249 -21.19 27.81 3.56
CA LYS A 249 -21.56 29.23 3.34
C LYS A 249 -22.42 29.78 4.51
N GLY A 250 -22.70 28.94 5.53
CA GLY A 250 -23.62 29.13 6.68
C GLY A 250 -23.24 28.28 7.90
N ALA A 251 -24.18 27.57 8.56
CA ALA A 251 -23.84 26.65 9.66
C ALA A 251 -23.21 25.34 9.14
N PRO A 252 -22.13 24.81 9.76
CA PRO A 252 -21.48 23.59 9.33
C PRO A 252 -22.45 22.39 9.39
N GLN A 253 -22.46 21.59 8.32
CA GLN A 253 -23.16 20.30 8.29
C GLN A 253 -22.13 19.19 8.31
N THR A 254 -22.25 18.30 9.30
CA THR A 254 -21.49 17.05 9.37
C THR A 254 -22.44 15.91 9.09
N LYS A 255 -22.07 15.04 8.15
CA LYS A 255 -22.79 13.82 7.83
C LYS A 255 -21.88 12.62 8.10
N HIS A 256 -22.29 11.77 9.04
CA HIS A 256 -21.65 10.49 9.31
C HIS A 256 -22.40 9.38 8.57
N ILE A 257 -21.68 8.51 7.89
CA ILE A 257 -22.20 7.36 7.14
C ILE A 257 -21.40 6.12 7.53
N MET A 258 -22.08 5.09 8.02
CA MET A 258 -21.47 3.78 8.23
C MET A 258 -21.44 3.01 6.91
N LEU A 259 -20.27 2.51 6.52
CA LEU A 259 -20.04 1.84 5.25
C LEU A 259 -19.74 0.35 5.52
N SER A 260 -20.64 -0.54 5.14
CA SER A 260 -20.60 -2.00 5.37
C SER A 260 -20.81 -2.49 6.83
N GLY A 261 -21.31 -3.73 6.98
CA GLY A 261 -21.98 -4.29 8.17
C GLY A 261 -21.12 -4.58 9.41
N HIS A 262 -20.45 -3.58 9.96
CA HIS A 262 -20.04 -3.59 11.36
C HIS A 262 -21.27 -3.21 12.20
N SER A 263 -21.95 -4.20 12.80
CA SER A 263 -22.98 -3.87 13.78
C SER A 263 -22.29 -3.36 15.03
N ASP A 264 -22.53 -2.10 15.36
CA ASP A 264 -22.09 -1.44 16.57
C ASP A 264 -22.13 -2.38 17.77
N LYS A 265 -20.96 -2.70 18.28
CA LYS A 265 -20.81 -2.81 19.72
C LYS A 265 -19.99 -1.62 20.14
N THR A 266 -20.71 -0.66 20.70
CA THR A 266 -20.25 0.45 21.54
C THR A 266 -19.88 1.73 20.80
N GLU A 267 -20.88 2.59 20.57
CA GLU A 267 -20.78 3.98 21.02
C GLU A 267 -22.18 4.56 21.32
N ALA A 268 -22.54 4.50 22.60
CA ALA A 268 -23.52 5.39 23.17
C ALA A 268 -22.77 6.63 23.68
N ALA A 269 -23.37 7.80 23.42
CA ALA A 269 -23.11 9.11 24.01
C ALA A 269 -22.10 10.03 23.27
N ASN A 270 -22.61 10.92 22.41
CA ASN A 270 -22.89 12.30 22.84
C ASN A 270 -23.58 13.10 21.72
N ASP A 271 -24.92 13.15 21.77
CA ASP A 271 -25.66 14.28 21.22
C ASP A 271 -25.38 15.51 22.11
N LEU A 272 -24.33 16.27 21.79
CA LEU A 272 -24.20 17.63 22.28
C LEU A 272 -24.90 18.58 21.31
N ASN A 273 -26.18 18.73 21.61
CA ASN A 273 -27.07 19.77 21.19
C ASN A 273 -26.49 21.14 21.58
N VAL A 274 -25.78 21.82 20.68
CA VAL A 274 -25.38 23.23 20.86
C VAL A 274 -26.36 24.12 20.11
N ASN A 275 -27.44 24.45 20.80
CA ASN A 275 -28.23 25.64 20.55
C ASN A 275 -28.69 26.21 21.90
N LYS A 276 -27.95 27.21 22.39
CA LYS A 276 -28.46 28.32 23.21
C LYS A 276 -27.41 29.41 23.36
#